data_AF-A0AAV2SK87-F1
#
_entry.id   AF-A0AAV2SK87-F1
#
_cell.length_a   1.000
_cell.length_b   1.000
_cell.length_c   1.000
_cell.angle_alpha   90.00
_cell.angle_beta   90.00
_cell.angle_gamma   90.00
#
_symmetry.space_group_name_H-M   'P 1'
#
loop_
_entity.id
_entity.type
_entity.pdbx_description
1 polymer ?
#
loop_
_entity_poly.entity_id
_entity_poly.type
_entity_poly.pdbx_seq_one_letter_code
_entity_poly.pdbx_strand_id
1 'polypeptide(L)'
;MFFSKGHNDFSTFRILGVLQRFAIVYLVNAVIEVFIMHPQESTEYVWYWSVRDLVRSWGQWSITLGLVLLHTLLTFLLPVPGCPKGYLGPGGLHEGGKFFNCTGGAAGYIDKLILGRQHVYPHPTCKTIYDSTEPYDPEGILGVLTSCFIV
;
A
#
# COMPACT_ATOMS: atom_id res chain seq x y z
N MET A 1 -1.14 -1.71 -28.39
CA MET A 1 0.08 -2.38 -28.89
C MET A 1 0.94 -2.72 -27.70
N PHE A 2 0.73 -3.91 -27.12
CA PHE A 2 1.51 -4.47 -26.03
C PHE A 2 2.76 -5.11 -26.64
N PHE A 3 3.87 -4.40 -26.78
CA PHE A 3 5.19 -5.05 -26.84
C PHE A 3 6.27 -4.08 -26.38
N SER A 4 6.88 -4.49 -25.27
CA SER A 4 8.07 -3.94 -24.62
C SER A 4 9.22 -3.78 -25.62
N LYS A 5 9.81 -2.58 -25.69
CA LYS A 5 11.13 -2.38 -26.28
C LYS A 5 12.19 -2.75 -25.22
N GLY A 6 12.87 -3.88 -25.41
CA GLY A 6 14.10 -4.23 -24.68
C GLY A 6 13.89 -4.99 -23.36
N HIS A 7 13.83 -6.32 -23.43
CA HIS A 7 13.65 -7.22 -22.29
C HIS A 7 14.94 -7.40 -21.46
N ASN A 8 15.35 -6.41 -20.65
CA ASN A 8 16.18 -6.54 -19.42
C ASN A 8 16.89 -5.21 -19.07
N ASP A 9 16.23 -4.08 -19.29
CA ASP A 9 16.76 -2.83 -18.76
C ASP A 9 16.40 -2.72 -17.28
N PHE A 10 17.36 -3.07 -16.42
CA PHE A 10 17.22 -2.95 -14.97
C PHE A 10 16.90 -1.52 -14.53
N SER A 11 17.13 -0.50 -15.37
CA SER A 11 16.84 0.89 -15.02
C SER A 11 15.36 1.28 -15.12
N THR A 12 14.52 0.50 -15.81
CA THR A 12 13.09 0.86 -16.04
C THR A 12 12.10 -0.26 -15.69
N PHE A 13 12.57 -1.33 -15.06
CA PHE A 13 11.72 -2.44 -14.66
C PHE A 13 10.74 -2.04 -13.54
N ARG A 14 9.47 -2.47 -13.65
CA ARG A 14 8.44 -2.22 -12.63
C ARG A 14 8.63 -3.15 -11.42
N ILE A 15 8.96 -2.58 -10.26
CA ILE A 15 9.28 -3.37 -9.06
C ILE A 15 8.02 -3.99 -8.43
N LEU A 16 6.98 -3.19 -8.20
CA LEU A 16 5.76 -3.66 -7.55
C LEU A 16 4.67 -4.03 -8.55
N GLY A 17 3.98 -5.12 -8.24
CA GLY A 17 2.80 -5.61 -8.93
C GLY A 17 1.96 -6.43 -7.96
N VAL A 18 0.79 -6.86 -8.41
CA VAL A 18 -0.21 -7.54 -7.58
C VAL A 18 0.39 -8.76 -6.86
N LEU A 19 1.15 -9.60 -7.57
CA LEU A 19 1.75 -10.80 -6.99
C LEU A 19 2.86 -10.47 -5.98
N GLN A 20 3.71 -9.49 -6.28
CA GLN A 20 4.76 -9.04 -5.37
C GLN A 20 4.16 -8.48 -4.08
N ARG A 21 3.07 -7.70 -4.21
CA ARG A 21 2.34 -7.16 -3.05
C ARG A 21 1.78 -8.29 -2.19
N PHE A 22 1.12 -9.28 -2.77
CA PHE A 22 0.66 -10.45 -2.01
C PHE A 22 1.81 -11.19 -1.33
N ALA A 23 2.91 -11.45 -2.04
CA ALA A 23 4.06 -12.13 -1.46
C ALA A 23 4.62 -11.39 -0.25
N ILE A 24 4.75 -10.05 -0.31
CA ILE A 24 5.22 -9.23 0.81
C ILE A 24 4.23 -9.29 1.97
N VAL A 25 2.93 -9.15 1.70
CA VAL A 25 1.89 -9.17 2.75
C VAL A 25 1.88 -10.49 3.49
N TYR A 26 1.90 -11.63 2.77
CA TYR A 26 1.96 -12.95 3.39
C TYR A 26 3.26 -13.16 4.17
N LEU A 27 4.40 -12.68 3.67
CA LEU A 27 5.66 -12.76 4.39
C LEU A 27 5.61 -11.98 5.71
N VAL A 28 5.08 -10.74 5.69
CA VAL A 28 4.94 -9.91 6.88
C VAL A 28 4.01 -10.58 7.90
N ASN A 29 2.85 -11.05 7.47
CA ASN A 29 1.90 -11.72 8.37
C ASN A 29 2.46 -13.03 8.93
N ALA A 30 3.15 -13.84 8.12
CA ALA A 30 3.79 -15.07 8.59
C ALA A 30 4.89 -14.77 9.63
N VAL A 31 5.69 -13.72 9.43
CA VAL A 31 6.70 -13.29 10.41
C VAL A 31 6.01 -12.87 11.71
N ILE A 32 4.97 -12.05 11.65
CA ILE A 32 4.21 -11.64 12.84
C ILE A 32 3.66 -12.86 13.57
N GLU A 33 3.06 -13.80 12.85
CA GLU A 33 2.46 -15.01 13.43
C GLU A 33 3.53 -15.90 14.10
N VAL A 34 4.65 -16.16 13.43
CA VAL A 34 5.73 -17.01 13.97
C VAL A 34 6.32 -16.45 15.27
N PHE A 35 6.45 -15.13 15.39
CA PHE A 35 7.06 -14.51 16.57
C PHE A 35 6.08 -14.21 17.70
N ILE A 36 4.79 -14.03 17.41
CA ILE A 36 3.82 -13.50 18.39
C ILE A 36 2.74 -14.52 18.75
N MET A 37 2.44 -15.48 17.88
CA MET A 37 1.35 -16.41 18.13
C MET A 37 1.74 -17.47 19.17
N HIS A 38 0.91 -17.59 20.21
CA HIS A 38 1.11 -18.61 21.25
C HIS A 38 0.62 -20.00 20.80
N PRO A 39 1.38 -21.08 21.09
CA PRO A 39 1.02 -22.46 20.75
C PRO A 39 -0.37 -22.85 21.27
N GLN A 40 -1.21 -23.45 20.41
CA GLN A 40 -2.59 -23.81 20.73
C GLN A 40 -2.66 -24.82 21.89
N GLU A 41 -3.05 -24.36 23.08
CA GLU A 41 -3.40 -25.23 24.20
C GLU A 41 -4.86 -25.70 24.10
N SER A 42 -5.13 -26.84 24.74
CA SER A 42 -6.37 -27.63 24.65
C SER A 42 -7.63 -26.86 25.10
N THR A 43 -8.78 -27.40 24.71
CA THR A 43 -10.12 -26.81 24.81
C THR A 43 -10.57 -26.52 26.25
N GLU A 44 -10.08 -25.44 26.85
CA GLU A 44 -10.65 -24.93 28.11
C GLU A 44 -11.90 -24.08 27.81
N TYR A 45 -13.01 -24.38 28.52
CA TYR A 45 -14.25 -23.60 28.50
C TYR A 45 -14.05 -22.32 29.31
N VAL A 46 -13.42 -21.31 28.71
CA VAL A 46 -13.20 -20.00 29.36
C VAL A 46 -14.38 -19.06 29.09
N TRP A 47 -14.72 -18.21 30.05
CA TRP A 47 -15.86 -17.26 29.98
C TRP A 47 -15.80 -16.28 28.79
N TYR A 48 -14.62 -16.09 28.20
CA TYR A 48 -14.40 -15.26 27.02
C TYR A 48 -14.38 -16.05 25.70
N TRP A 49 -14.95 -17.26 25.65
CA TRP A 49 -14.90 -18.14 24.47
C TRP A 49 -15.32 -17.43 23.17
N SER A 50 -16.34 -16.57 23.20
CA SER A 50 -16.80 -15.78 22.04
C SER A 50 -15.78 -14.76 21.52
N VAL A 51 -14.84 -14.33 22.35
CA VAL A 51 -13.78 -13.37 21.98
C VAL A 51 -12.38 -13.96 22.14
N ARG A 52 -12.28 -15.30 22.22
CA ARG A 52 -11.03 -16.02 22.47
C ARG A 52 -9.94 -15.64 21.48
N ASP A 53 -10.29 -15.53 20.21
CA ASP A 53 -9.33 -15.23 19.15
C ASP A 53 -8.82 -13.78 19.24
N LEU A 54 -9.66 -12.84 19.68
CA LEU A 54 -9.25 -11.46 19.91
C LEU A 54 -8.33 -11.33 21.11
N VAL A 55 -8.65 -12.01 22.21
CA VAL A 55 -7.85 -12.00 23.45
C VAL A 55 -6.53 -12.72 23.24
N ARG A 56 -6.53 -13.84 22.52
CA ARG A 56 -5.33 -14.66 22.31
C ARG A 56 -4.39 -14.05 21.29
N SER A 57 -4.91 -13.51 20.19
CA SER A 57 -4.12 -12.89 19.12
C SER A 57 -3.99 -11.37 19.30
N TRP A 58 -4.23 -10.85 20.51
CA TRP A 58 -4.25 -9.40 20.79
C TRP A 58 -2.97 -8.68 20.33
N GLY A 59 -1.81 -9.34 20.44
CA GLY A 59 -0.53 -8.81 19.99
C GLY A 59 -0.47 -8.63 18.48
N GLN A 60 -0.92 -9.64 17.72
CA GLN A 60 -1.04 -9.56 16.26
C GLN A 60 -2.04 -8.47 15.85
N TRP A 61 -3.21 -8.42 16.48
CA TRP A 61 -4.20 -7.35 16.25
C TRP A 61 -3.61 -5.96 16.50
N SER A 62 -2.85 -5.78 17.58
CA SER A 62 -2.25 -4.50 17.93
C SER A 62 -1.25 -4.02 16.87
N ILE A 63 -0.41 -4.93 16.35
CA ILE A 63 0.54 -4.61 15.29
C ILE A 63 -0.18 -4.27 14.00
N THR A 64 -1.13 -5.10 13.57
CA THR A 64 -1.84 -4.90 12.31
C THR A 64 -2.67 -3.62 12.33
N LEU A 65 -3.33 -3.30 13.46
CA LEU A 65 -3.99 -2.01 13.66
C LEU A 65 -2.99 -0.84 13.64
N GLY A 66 -1.79 -1.02 14.18
CA GLY A 66 -0.69 -0.07 14.08
C GLY A 66 -0.26 0.20 12.63
N LEU A 67 -0.19 -0.83 11.78
CA LEU A 67 0.11 -0.68 10.34
C LEU A 67 -0.99 0.11 9.61
N VAL A 68 -2.25 -0.17 9.91
CA VAL A 68 -3.40 0.58 9.36
C VAL A 68 -3.37 2.03 9.83
N LEU A 69 -3.11 2.26 11.12
CA LEU A 69 -2.97 3.61 11.66
C LEU A 69 -1.82 4.36 10.97
N LEU A 70 -0.66 3.72 10.81
CA LEU A 70 0.48 4.30 10.09
C LEU A 70 0.10 4.67 8.65
N HIS A 71 -0.56 3.77 7.91
CA HIS A 71 -1.06 4.06 6.56
C HIS A 71 -1.97 5.31 6.55
N THR A 72 -2.90 5.37 7.51
CA THR A 72 -3.87 6.46 7.62
C THR A 72 -3.17 7.79 7.93
N LEU A 73 -2.21 7.76 8.86
CA LEU A 73 -1.41 8.92 9.22
C LEU A 73 -0.57 9.41 8.03
N LEU A 74 0.12 8.51 7.34
CA LEU A 74 0.89 8.87 6.14
C LEU A 74 0.00 9.45 5.04
N THR A 75 -1.20 8.89 4.86
CA THR A 75 -2.13 9.34 3.82
C THR A 75 -2.65 10.77 4.09
N PHE A 76 -3.02 11.08 5.33
CA PHE A 76 -3.68 12.34 5.66
C PHE A 76 -2.75 13.43 6.20
N LEU A 77 -1.66 13.09 6.88
CA LEU A 77 -0.80 14.07 7.56
C LEU A 77 0.48 14.40 6.78
N LEU A 78 0.93 13.53 5.85
CA LEU A 78 2.16 13.76 5.09
C LEU A 78 2.01 14.99 4.17
N PRO A 79 2.83 16.04 4.34
CA PRO A 79 2.80 17.18 3.44
C PRO A 79 3.49 16.83 2.13
N VAL A 80 2.73 16.75 1.04
CA VAL A 80 3.27 16.58 -0.31
C VAL A 80 3.45 17.96 -0.96
N PRO A 81 4.62 18.28 -1.52
CA PRO A 81 4.86 19.60 -2.12
C PRO A 81 3.89 19.87 -3.28
N GLY A 82 3.16 20.98 -3.21
CA GLY A 82 2.22 21.40 -4.24
C GLY A 82 0.84 20.74 -4.19
N CYS A 83 0.57 19.88 -3.19
CA CYS A 83 -0.71 19.16 -3.05
C CYS A 83 -1.35 19.43 -1.69
N PRO A 84 -2.70 19.40 -1.60
CA PRO A 84 -3.38 19.53 -0.32
C PRO A 84 -3.19 18.25 0.51
N LYS A 85 -3.19 18.39 1.84
CA LYS A 85 -3.11 17.24 2.74
C LYS A 85 -4.32 16.33 2.57
N GLY A 86 -4.10 15.02 2.57
CA GLY A 86 -5.17 14.04 2.38
C GLY A 86 -5.72 13.94 0.96
N TYR A 87 -5.02 14.49 -0.04
CA TYR A 87 -5.43 14.32 -1.44
C TYR A 87 -5.34 12.85 -1.85
N LEU A 88 -6.45 12.31 -2.37
CA LEU A 88 -6.56 10.92 -2.84
C LEU A 88 -6.93 10.83 -4.33
N GLY A 89 -6.96 11.97 -5.02
CA GLY A 89 -7.46 12.06 -6.38
C GLY A 89 -6.45 11.64 -7.46
N PRO A 90 -6.92 11.56 -8.72
CA PRO A 90 -6.10 11.19 -9.85
C PRO A 90 -5.16 12.30 -10.35
N GLY A 91 -5.27 13.53 -9.83
CA GLY A 91 -4.54 14.69 -10.36
C GLY A 91 -4.95 15.03 -11.79
N GLY A 92 -4.03 15.57 -12.58
CA GLY A 92 -4.30 15.97 -13.97
C GLY A 92 -5.41 17.02 -14.06
N LEU A 93 -6.33 16.83 -15.00
CA LEU A 93 -7.52 17.68 -15.24
C LEU A 93 -8.59 17.58 -14.15
N HIS A 94 -8.42 16.74 -13.13
CA HIS A 94 -9.32 16.67 -11.99
C HIS A 94 -9.39 18.01 -11.25
N GLU A 95 -10.57 18.37 -10.75
CA GLU A 95 -10.84 19.68 -10.14
C GLU A 95 -10.39 20.87 -11.01
N GLY A 96 -10.58 20.76 -12.34
CA GLY A 96 -10.22 21.82 -13.28
C GLY A 96 -8.71 22.04 -13.42
N GLY A 97 -7.88 21.03 -13.11
CA GLY A 97 -6.42 21.13 -13.25
C GLY A 97 -5.70 21.69 -12.03
N LYS A 98 -6.41 22.01 -10.94
CA LYS A 98 -5.84 22.66 -9.75
C LYS A 98 -4.70 21.87 -9.10
N PHE A 99 -4.76 20.53 -9.18
CA PHE A 99 -3.80 19.62 -8.56
C PHE A 99 -3.16 18.68 -9.60
N PHE A 100 -2.70 19.25 -10.71
CA PHE A 100 -2.26 18.50 -11.89
C PHE A 100 -1.19 17.44 -11.60
N ASN A 101 -0.16 17.76 -10.81
CA ASN A 101 0.96 16.86 -10.50
C ASN A 101 0.76 16.03 -9.21
N CYS A 102 -0.47 15.98 -8.68
CA CYS A 102 -0.78 15.34 -7.40
C CYS A 102 -1.35 13.93 -7.53
N THR A 103 -1.17 13.26 -8.66
CA THR A 103 -1.71 11.92 -8.92
C THR A 103 -1.36 10.93 -7.81
N GLY A 104 -2.39 10.40 -7.14
CA GLY A 104 -2.24 9.46 -6.04
C GLY A 104 -1.79 10.06 -4.71
N GLY A 105 -1.66 11.39 -4.63
CA GLY A 105 -1.33 12.12 -3.41
C GLY A 105 -0.11 11.59 -2.65
N ALA A 106 -0.29 11.35 -1.36
CA ALA A 106 0.77 10.83 -0.48
C ALA A 106 1.25 9.43 -0.91
N ALA A 107 0.34 8.55 -1.35
CA ALA A 107 0.70 7.19 -1.79
C ALA A 107 1.63 7.24 -3.00
N GLY A 108 1.20 7.93 -4.05
CA GLY A 108 2.01 8.08 -5.27
C GLY A 108 3.34 8.79 -4.99
N TYR A 109 3.36 9.77 -4.09
CA TYR A 109 4.59 10.45 -3.69
C TYR A 109 5.59 9.50 -3.00
N ILE A 110 5.12 8.70 -2.03
CA ILE A 110 5.95 7.71 -1.32
C ILE A 110 6.48 6.65 -2.27
N ASP A 111 5.64 6.11 -3.16
CA ASP A 111 6.07 5.07 -4.10
C ASP A 111 7.17 5.59 -5.03
N LYS A 112 7.03 6.82 -5.54
CA LYS A 112 8.06 7.48 -6.36
C LYS A 112 9.34 7.79 -5.57
N LEU A 113 9.23 8.07 -4.28
CA LEU A 113 10.38 8.37 -3.41
C LEU A 113 11.19 7.10 -3.09
N ILE A 114 10.51 5.99 -2.78
CA ILE A 114 11.16 4.74 -2.36
C ILE A 114 11.60 3.90 -3.56
N LEU A 115 10.70 3.69 -4.53
CA LEU A 115 11.00 2.85 -5.70
C LEU A 115 11.74 3.62 -6.79
N GLY A 116 11.59 4.95 -6.82
CA GLY A 116 12.08 5.78 -7.92
C GLY A 116 11.08 5.87 -9.08
N ARG A 117 11.04 7.02 -9.76
CA ARG A 117 10.08 7.30 -10.85
C ARG A 117 10.15 6.29 -12.01
N GLN A 118 11.32 5.72 -12.29
CA GLN A 118 11.54 4.80 -13.40
C GLN A 118 10.98 3.39 -13.13
N HIS A 119 10.75 3.05 -11.86
CA HIS A 119 10.29 1.74 -11.42
C HIS A 119 8.79 1.69 -11.07
N VAL A 120 8.12 2.84 -11.15
CA VAL A 120 6.67 2.98 -10.97
C VAL A 120 5.99 2.84 -12.34
N TYR A 121 4.78 2.27 -12.37
CA TYR A 121 4.06 2.02 -13.61
C TYR A 121 3.85 3.32 -14.44
N PRO A 122 4.34 3.40 -15.69
CA PRO A 122 4.39 4.65 -16.46
C PRO A 122 3.10 5.02 -17.19
N HIS A 123 2.15 4.09 -17.31
CA HIS A 123 0.91 4.24 -18.08
C HIS A 123 -0.36 3.96 -17.25
N PRO A 124 -0.55 4.63 -16.09
CA PRO A 124 -1.74 4.40 -15.28
C PRO A 124 -3.01 4.91 -15.99
N THR A 125 -4.16 4.32 -15.68
CA THR A 125 -5.44 4.71 -16.31
C THR A 125 -5.78 6.18 -16.10
N CYS A 126 -5.40 6.76 -14.94
CA CYS A 126 -5.58 8.18 -14.65
C CYS A 126 -4.85 9.10 -15.65
N LYS A 127 -3.72 8.66 -16.22
CA LYS A 127 -2.99 9.40 -17.26
C LYS A 127 -3.79 9.57 -18.54
N THR A 128 -4.52 8.54 -18.96
CA THR A 128 -5.35 8.62 -20.17
C THR A 128 -6.65 9.40 -19.92
N ILE A 129 -7.26 9.27 -18.74
CA ILE A 129 -8.56 9.89 -18.45
C ILE A 129 -8.42 11.36 -18.04
N TYR A 130 -7.42 11.68 -17.22
CA TYR A 130 -7.22 13.02 -16.64
C TYR A 130 -6.01 13.74 -17.24
N ASP A 131 -5.41 13.22 -18.30
CA ASP A 131 -4.21 13.78 -18.93
C ASP A 131 -3.06 14.03 -17.94
N SER A 132 -2.95 13.20 -16.90
CA SER A 132 -1.92 13.36 -15.87
C SER A 132 -0.55 12.92 -16.39
N THR A 133 0.51 13.70 -16.14
CA THR A 133 1.87 13.36 -16.58
C THR A 133 2.62 12.43 -15.61
N GLU A 134 2.15 12.34 -14.37
CA GLU A 134 2.82 11.62 -13.29
C GLU A 134 2.60 10.09 -13.36
N PRO A 135 3.65 9.27 -13.14
CA PRO A 135 3.50 7.82 -13.02
C PRO A 135 2.84 7.48 -11.68
N TYR A 136 2.06 6.40 -11.66
CA TYR A 136 1.32 5.96 -10.48
C TYR A 136 1.10 4.45 -10.51
N ASP A 137 1.27 3.80 -9.36
CA ASP A 137 1.04 2.37 -9.20
C ASP A 137 -0.07 2.12 -8.17
N PRO A 138 -1.20 1.49 -8.54
CA PRO A 138 -2.23 1.12 -7.56
C PRO A 138 -1.75 0.05 -6.57
N GLU A 139 -0.70 -0.70 -6.91
CA GLU A 139 -0.12 -1.77 -6.07
C GLU A 139 1.13 -1.30 -5.30
N GLY A 140 1.21 -0.01 -5.03
CA GLY A 140 2.33 0.64 -4.33
C GLY A 140 2.60 0.12 -2.91
N ILE A 141 3.72 0.56 -2.34
CA ILE A 141 4.22 0.13 -1.03
C ILE A 141 3.22 0.49 0.06
N LEU A 142 2.62 1.68 -0.01
CA LEU A 142 1.71 2.16 1.01
C LEU A 142 0.48 1.25 1.16
N GLY A 143 0.06 0.59 0.07
CA GLY A 143 -1.03 -0.38 0.07
C GLY A 143 -0.71 -1.71 0.75
N VAL A 144 0.57 -2.06 0.92
CA VAL A 144 0.98 -3.27 1.67
C VAL A 144 0.51 -3.19 3.11
N LEU A 145 0.63 -2.01 3.74
CA LEU A 145 0.30 -1.79 5.16
C LEU A 145 -1.17 -2.12 5.48
N THR A 146 -2.10 -1.69 4.61
CA THR A 146 -3.53 -1.99 4.80
C THR A 146 -3.89 -3.40 4.34
N SER A 147 -3.17 -3.97 3.38
CA SER A 147 -3.37 -5.36 2.98
C SER A 147 -3.04 -6.36 4.09
N CYS A 148 -2.07 -6.09 4.96
CA CYS A 148 -1.78 -6.94 6.11
C CYS A 148 -2.97 -7.10 7.07
N PHE A 149 -3.94 -6.17 7.04
CA PHE A 149 -5.17 -6.28 7.83
C PHE A 149 -6.26 -7.11 7.15
N ILE A 150 -6.26 -7.15 5.82
CA ILE A 150 -7.30 -7.84 5.04
C ILE A 150 -6.98 -9.34 4.89
N VAL A 151 -5.69 -9.67 4.79
CA VAL A 151 -5.17 -11.03 4.62
C VAL A 151 -4.93 -11.67 5.98
#